data_AF-A0AAE4NUZ1-F1
#
_entry.id   AF-A0AAE4NUZ1-F1
#
_cell.length_a   1.000
_cell.length_b   1.000
_cell.length_c   1.000
_cell.angle_alpha   90.00
_cell.angle_beta   90.00
_cell.angle_gamma   90.00
#
_symmetry.space_group_name_H-M   'P 1'
#
loop_
_entity.id
_entity.type
_entity.pdbx_description
1 polymer ?
#
loop_
_entity_poly.entity_id
_entity_poly.type
_entity_poly.pdbx_seq_one_letter_code
_entity_poly.pdbx_strand_id
1 'polypeptide(L)'
;MKMKFLFVLMLSLLLSFLAVCGAYITAERSRGFIGPAVVTNSKGTFSYVSLHSPGWMVLNSSFNGEGTVVVLDQFSGREVFSSNVREHLSYPVVLPGEGSYSIYVTNGSLTFSGYYRGVYPTPMVQKVLCASIIVLSLLLALWRWRA
;
A
#
# COMPACT_ATOMS: atom_id res chain seq x y z
N MET A 1 -7.45 43.74 -9.79
CA MET A 1 -7.09 42.62 -10.69
C MET A 1 -6.25 41.54 -10.01
N LYS A 2 -5.14 41.85 -9.32
CA LYS A 2 -4.30 40.86 -8.60
C LYS A 2 -5.08 39.99 -7.59
N MET A 3 -6.07 40.55 -6.89
CA MET A 3 -6.90 39.82 -5.92
C MET A 3 -7.77 38.73 -6.56
N LYS A 4 -8.24 38.92 -7.80
CA LYS A 4 -9.08 37.92 -8.50
C LYS A 4 -8.27 36.67 -8.86
N PHE A 5 -7.04 36.86 -9.34
CA PHE A 5 -6.11 35.76 -9.62
C PHE A 5 -5.77 34.98 -8.35
N LEU A 6 -5.39 35.69 -7.28
CA LEU A 6 -5.03 35.07 -6.01
C LEU A 6 -6.21 34.26 -5.43
N PHE A 7 -7.43 34.80 -5.51
CA PHE A 7 -8.63 34.12 -5.04
C PHE A 7 -8.89 32.82 -5.81
N VAL A 8 -8.81 32.83 -7.14
CA VAL A 8 -9.02 31.64 -7.98
C VAL A 8 -7.93 30.58 -7.73
N LEU A 9 -6.68 31.01 -7.60
CA LEU A 9 -5.56 30.12 -7.25
C LEU A 9 -5.80 29.44 -5.90
N MET A 10 -6.12 30.21 -4.86
CA MET A 10 -6.36 29.67 -3.51
C MET A 10 -7.57 28.76 -3.46
N LEU A 11 -8.66 29.11 -4.15
CA LEU A 11 -9.86 28.29 -4.23
C LEU A 11 -9.58 26.95 -4.92
N SER A 12 -8.86 26.96 -6.04
CA SER A 12 -8.51 25.72 -6.75
C SER A 12 -7.61 24.82 -5.92
N LEU A 13 -6.60 25.37 -5.24
CA LEU A 13 -5.76 24.62 -4.31
C LEU A 13 -6.55 24.03 -3.15
N LEU A 14 -7.50 24.79 -2.58
CA LEU A 14 -8.37 24.32 -1.50
C LEU A 14 -9.27 23.15 -1.95
N LEU A 15 -9.93 23.27 -3.10
CA LEU A 15 -10.76 22.19 -3.64
C LEU A 15 -9.93 20.93 -3.94
N SER A 16 -8.73 21.09 -4.49
CA SER A 16 -7.83 19.97 -4.74
C SER A 16 -7.34 19.32 -3.45
N PHE A 17 -7.04 20.10 -2.41
CA PHE A 17 -6.71 19.58 -1.09
C PHE A 17 -7.85 18.74 -0.50
N LEU A 18 -9.09 19.26 -0.57
CA LEU A 18 -10.28 18.52 -0.13
C LEU A 18 -10.47 17.21 -0.91
N ALA A 19 -10.23 17.21 -2.22
CA ALA A 19 -10.31 16.00 -3.04
C ALA A 19 -9.25 14.96 -2.64
N VAL A 20 -8.00 15.38 -2.39
CA VAL A 20 -6.92 14.48 -1.92
C VAL A 20 -7.24 13.93 -0.53
N CYS A 21 -7.73 14.76 0.40
CA CYS A 21 -8.18 14.31 1.71
C CYS A 21 -9.32 13.29 1.60
N GLY A 22 -10.29 13.53 0.71
CA GLY A 22 -11.38 12.59 0.43
C GLY A 22 -10.87 11.23 -0.06
N ALA A 23 -9.94 11.25 -1.03
CA ALA A 23 -9.32 10.03 -1.56
C ALA A 23 -8.48 9.27 -0.50
N TYR A 24 -7.84 9.99 0.42
CA TYR A 24 -7.11 9.37 1.53
C TYR A 24 -8.06 8.68 2.53
N ILE A 25 -9.19 9.32 2.86
CA ILE A 25 -10.20 8.74 3.75
C ILE A 25 -10.83 7.49 3.15
N THR A 26 -11.10 7.47 1.84
CA THR A 26 -11.63 6.28 1.17
C THR A 26 -10.59 5.16 1.12
N ALA A 27 -9.33 5.48 0.89
CA ALA A 27 -8.20 4.55 0.98
C ALA A 27 -8.02 3.94 2.38
N GLU A 28 -8.24 4.70 3.46
CA GLU A 28 -8.21 4.16 4.83
C GLU A 28 -9.41 3.26 5.20
N ARG A 29 -10.47 3.26 4.37
CA ARG A 29 -11.65 2.41 4.60
C ARG A 29 -11.56 1.07 3.88
N SER A 30 -10.57 0.85 3.01
CA SER A 30 -10.34 -0.46 2.37
C SER A 30 -9.63 -1.42 3.34
N ARG A 31 -10.34 -1.80 4.39
CA ARG A 31 -9.89 -2.82 5.34
C ARG A 31 -10.10 -4.20 4.74
N GLY A 32 -9.21 -5.13 5.06
CA GLY A 32 -9.38 -6.51 4.66
C GLY A 32 -8.65 -7.48 5.55
N PHE A 33 -9.03 -8.74 5.41
CA PHE A 33 -8.46 -9.87 6.12
C PHE A 33 -8.07 -10.96 5.14
N ILE A 34 -6.94 -11.59 5.40
CA ILE A 34 -6.39 -12.70 4.65
C ILE A 34 -6.19 -13.86 5.63
N GLY A 35 -6.64 -15.05 5.24
CA GLY A 35 -6.38 -16.29 5.98
C GLY A 35 -7.62 -16.83 6.72
N PRO A 36 -7.42 -17.79 7.64
CA PRO A 36 -6.16 -18.49 7.90
C PRO A 36 -5.75 -19.38 6.72
N ALA A 37 -4.47 -19.35 6.36
CA ALA A 37 -3.90 -20.16 5.28
C ALA A 37 -2.69 -20.94 5.78
N VAL A 38 -2.62 -22.23 5.47
CA VAL A 38 -1.49 -23.08 5.85
C VAL A 38 -0.39 -23.00 4.81
N VAL A 39 0.80 -22.63 5.26
CA VAL A 39 2.00 -22.44 4.45
C VAL A 39 3.01 -23.48 4.90
N THR A 40 3.37 -24.40 4.01
CA THR A 40 4.26 -25.53 4.31
C THR A 40 5.35 -25.65 3.26
N ASN A 41 6.53 -25.99 3.73
CA ASN A 41 7.65 -26.38 2.88
C ASN A 41 8.33 -27.57 3.55
N SER A 42 7.81 -28.75 3.21
CA SER A 42 8.32 -30.01 3.73
C SER A 42 8.14 -31.13 2.71
N LYS A 43 9.18 -31.95 2.55
CA LYS A 43 9.17 -33.23 1.83
C LYS A 43 8.48 -33.17 0.44
N GLY A 44 8.83 -32.16 -0.36
CA GLY A 44 8.32 -32.00 -1.73
C GLY A 44 6.96 -31.30 -1.85
N THR A 45 6.33 -30.92 -0.74
CA THR A 45 5.13 -30.08 -0.73
C THR A 45 5.52 -28.65 -0.42
N PHE A 46 5.31 -27.76 -1.40
CA PHE A 46 5.51 -26.32 -1.27
C PHE A 46 4.16 -25.62 -1.44
N SER A 47 3.71 -24.92 -0.40
CA SER A 47 2.57 -24.00 -0.49
C SER A 47 3.01 -22.58 -0.17
N TYR A 48 2.35 -21.63 -0.81
CA TYR A 48 2.56 -20.20 -0.59
C TYR A 48 1.21 -19.48 -0.66
N VAL A 49 1.15 -18.33 -0.02
CA VAL A 49 0.00 -17.41 -0.11
C VAL A 49 0.36 -16.33 -1.10
N SER A 50 -0.41 -16.22 -2.18
CA SER A 50 -0.29 -15.12 -3.15
C SER A 50 -1.14 -13.94 -2.69
N LEU A 51 -0.53 -12.77 -2.63
CA LEU A 51 -1.18 -11.52 -2.23
C LEU A 51 -0.96 -10.46 -3.29
N HIS A 52 -2.06 -9.90 -3.79
CA HIS A 52 -1.99 -8.74 -4.64
C HIS A 52 -2.23 -7.47 -3.82
N SER A 53 -1.29 -6.54 -3.88
CA SER A 53 -1.42 -5.20 -3.30
C SER A 53 -1.63 -4.18 -4.42
N PRO A 54 -2.70 -3.36 -4.38
CA PRO A 54 -2.88 -2.29 -5.35
C PRO A 54 -2.04 -1.03 -5.02
N GLY A 55 -1.23 -1.05 -3.95
CA GLY A 55 -0.45 0.11 -3.52
C GLY A 55 0.43 -0.19 -2.32
N TRP A 56 0.79 0.86 -1.57
CA TRP A 56 1.49 0.69 -0.30
C TRP A 56 0.51 0.21 0.77
N MET A 57 0.81 -0.86 1.50
CA MET A 57 -0.04 -1.30 2.60
C MET A 57 0.76 -1.89 3.76
N VAL A 58 0.16 -1.88 4.95
CA VAL A 58 0.70 -2.52 6.15
C VAL A 58 -0.21 -3.67 6.55
N LEU A 59 0.37 -4.87 6.58
CA LEU A 59 -0.30 -6.11 6.91
C LEU A 59 0.09 -6.53 8.33
N ASN A 60 -0.83 -6.36 9.27
CA ASN A 60 -0.70 -6.91 10.62
C ASN A 60 -0.79 -8.43 10.51
N SER A 61 0.38 -9.06 10.48
CA SER A 61 0.52 -10.47 10.15
C SER A 61 0.68 -11.29 11.41
N SER A 62 0.06 -12.46 11.42
CA SER A 62 0.10 -13.45 12.47
C SER A 62 0.55 -14.76 11.86
N PHE A 63 1.65 -15.29 12.37
CA PHE A 63 2.25 -16.55 11.95
C PHE A 63 2.21 -17.49 13.15
N ASN A 64 1.65 -18.69 13.00
CA ASN A 64 1.56 -19.69 14.04
C ASN A 64 2.08 -21.04 13.54
N GLY A 65 3.14 -21.56 14.14
CA GLY A 65 3.82 -22.79 13.75
C GLY A 65 5.32 -22.66 13.88
N GLU A 66 6.05 -23.37 13.02
CA GLU A 66 7.51 -23.40 13.06
C GLU A 66 8.09 -23.22 11.66
N GLY A 67 9.10 -22.36 11.57
CA GLY A 67 9.91 -22.20 10.37
C GLY A 67 10.28 -20.75 10.07
N THR A 68 11.06 -20.56 9.02
CA THR A 68 11.43 -19.20 8.56
C THR A 68 10.43 -18.74 7.51
N VAL A 69 9.66 -17.71 7.85
CA VAL A 69 8.72 -17.08 6.92
C VAL A 69 9.45 -16.06 6.07
N VAL A 70 9.15 -16.05 4.78
CA VAL A 70 9.68 -15.10 3.81
C VAL A 70 8.52 -14.48 3.03
N VAL A 71 8.55 -13.16 2.91
CA VAL A 71 7.65 -12.39 2.06
C VAL A 71 8.49 -11.83 0.92
N LEU A 72 8.17 -12.26 -0.29
CA LEU A 72 8.90 -11.94 -1.50
C LEU A 72 8.00 -11.15 -2.45
N ASP A 73 8.51 -10.05 -2.98
CA ASP A 73 7.92 -9.39 -4.14
C ASP A 73 8.22 -10.23 -5.40
N GLN A 74 7.17 -10.75 -6.03
CA GLN A 74 7.28 -11.66 -7.16
C GLN A 74 7.80 -10.98 -8.43
N PHE A 75 7.65 -9.67 -8.56
CA PHE A 75 8.11 -8.94 -9.75
C PHE A 75 9.57 -8.52 -9.62
N SER A 76 9.96 -7.96 -8.47
CA SER A 76 11.34 -7.53 -8.26
C SER A 76 12.28 -8.65 -7.79
N GLY A 77 11.72 -9.77 -7.32
CA GLY A 77 12.48 -10.85 -6.68
C GLY A 77 13.12 -10.43 -5.35
N ARG A 78 12.68 -9.31 -4.77
CA ARG A 78 13.23 -8.75 -3.54
C ARG A 78 12.50 -9.31 -2.34
N GLU A 79 13.26 -9.75 -1.34
CA GLU A 79 12.71 -10.07 -0.03
C GLU A 79 12.29 -8.79 0.70
N VAL A 80 11.02 -8.75 1.07
CA VAL A 80 10.40 -7.64 1.80
C VAL A 80 10.48 -7.89 3.30
N PHE A 81 10.33 -9.15 3.72
CA PHE A 81 10.38 -9.56 5.11
C PHE A 81 10.89 -11.00 5.22
N SER A 82 11.72 -11.26 6.24
CA SER A 82 12.20 -12.59 6.57
C SER A 82 12.37 -12.69 8.08
N SER A 83 11.78 -13.72 8.70
CA SER A 83 11.91 -13.95 10.14
C SER A 83 11.74 -15.42 10.49
N ASN A 84 12.46 -15.86 11.51
CA ASN A 84 12.25 -17.17 12.11
C ASN A 84 11.06 -17.13 13.07
N VAL A 85 10.15 -18.09 12.96
CA VAL A 85 8.96 -18.25 13.80
C VAL A 85 9.13 -19.51 14.62
N ARG A 86 9.03 -19.37 15.94
CA ARG A 86 8.93 -20.48 16.89
C ARG A 86 7.62 -20.31 17.64
N GLU A 87 6.70 -21.23 17.42
CA GLU A 87 5.31 -21.22 17.93
C GLU A 87 4.46 -20.09 17.36
N HIS A 88 4.74 -18.82 17.70
CA HIS A 88 3.90 -17.71 17.28
C HIS A 88 4.69 -16.42 17.08
N LEU A 89 4.42 -15.72 15.98
CA LEU A 89 4.95 -14.39 15.68
C LEU A 89 3.81 -13.49 15.18
N SER A 90 3.64 -12.35 15.83
CA SER A 90 2.78 -11.26 15.34
C SER A 90 3.65 -10.08 14.95
N TYR A 91 3.63 -9.70 13.67
CA TYR A 91 4.49 -8.64 13.15
C TYR A 91 3.81 -7.86 12.01
N PRO A 92 3.92 -6.51 11.99
CA PRO A 92 3.44 -5.70 10.88
C PRO A 92 4.39 -5.81 9.68
N VAL A 93 3.95 -6.46 8.60
CA VAL A 93 4.70 -6.56 7.35
C VAL A 93 4.31 -5.39 6.44
N VAL A 94 5.28 -4.62 5.99
CA VAL A 94 5.06 -3.47 5.09
C VAL A 94 5.23 -3.92 3.65
N LEU A 95 4.17 -3.82 2.84
CA LEU A 95 4.22 -4.02 1.40
C LEU A 95 4.47 -2.67 0.72
N PRO A 96 5.66 -2.44 0.13
CA PRO A 96 6.12 -1.11 -0.24
C PRO A 96 5.42 -0.49 -1.45
N GLY A 97 4.72 -1.27 -2.26
CA GLY A 97 4.05 -0.75 -3.45
C GLY A 97 3.07 -1.72 -4.08
N GLU A 98 2.50 -1.27 -5.20
CA GLU A 98 1.65 -2.09 -6.05
C GLU A 98 2.43 -3.29 -6.58
N GLY A 99 1.85 -4.49 -6.47
CA GLY A 99 2.51 -5.70 -6.93
C GLY A 99 1.90 -6.98 -6.35
N SER A 100 2.50 -8.09 -6.74
CA SER A 100 2.16 -9.42 -6.25
C SER A 100 3.26 -9.91 -5.33
N TYR A 101 2.86 -10.35 -4.14
CA TYR A 101 3.75 -10.82 -3.09
C TYR A 101 3.43 -12.28 -2.79
N SER A 102 4.47 -13.10 -2.62
CA SER A 102 4.34 -14.46 -2.10
C SER A 102 4.81 -14.51 -0.66
N ILE A 103 3.97 -15.09 0.20
CA ILE A 103 4.34 -15.47 1.55
C ILE A 103 4.55 -16.99 1.56
N TYR A 104 5.74 -17.43 1.91
CA TYR A 104 6.08 -18.84 2.01
C TYR A 104 6.96 -19.11 3.22
N VAL A 105 7.13 -20.39 3.56
CA VAL A 105 8.07 -20.84 4.59
C VAL A 105 9.21 -21.59 3.93
N THR A 106 10.45 -21.45 4.40
CA THR A 106 11.60 -22.16 3.81
C THR A 106 11.90 -23.48 4.50
N ASN A 107 11.61 -23.62 5.79
CA ASN A 107 11.89 -24.82 6.59
C ASN A 107 10.82 -25.00 7.67
N GLY A 108 9.75 -25.74 7.37
CA GLY A 108 8.71 -26.04 8.35
C GLY A 108 7.29 -25.83 7.83
N SER A 109 6.37 -25.58 8.75
CA SER A 109 4.95 -25.40 8.46
C SER A 109 4.34 -24.42 9.46
N LEU A 110 3.61 -23.45 8.95
CA LEU A 110 2.94 -22.44 9.75
C LEU A 110 1.58 -22.06 9.15
N THR A 111 0.71 -21.54 9.99
CA THR A 111 -0.54 -20.92 9.61
C THR A 111 -0.34 -19.41 9.59
N PHE A 112 -0.71 -18.79 8.47
CA PHE A 112 -0.65 -17.36 8.27
C PHE A 112 -2.06 -16.76 8.30
N SER A 113 -2.20 -15.64 9.00
CA SER A 113 -3.31 -14.71 8.81
C SER A 113 -2.81 -13.27 8.81
N GLY A 114 -3.51 -12.39 8.11
CA GLY A 114 -3.11 -11.00 7.95
C GLY A 114 -4.31 -10.08 7.94
N TYR A 115 -4.21 -8.95 8.62
CA TYR A 115 -5.20 -7.89 8.58
C TYR A 115 -4.56 -6.60 8.10
N TYR A 116 -5.18 -5.91 7.15
CA TYR A 116 -4.74 -4.59 6.71
C TYR A 116 -5.84 -3.57 6.91
N ARG A 117 -5.45 -2.36 7.32
CA ARG A 117 -6.39 -1.27 7.63
C ARG A 117 -6.80 -0.48 6.39
N GLY A 118 -5.93 -0.39 5.39
CA GLY A 118 -6.13 0.40 4.20
C GLY A 118 -4.99 0.21 3.21
N VAL A 119 -5.23 0.64 1.97
CA VAL A 119 -4.21 0.66 0.92
C VAL A 119 -3.96 2.11 0.54
N TYR A 120 -2.71 2.53 0.61
CA TYR A 120 -2.31 3.91 0.38
C TYR A 120 -1.62 4.06 -0.97
N PRO A 121 -1.76 5.22 -1.64
CA PRO A 121 -1.04 5.50 -2.87
C PRO A 121 0.46 5.50 -2.63
N THR A 122 1.24 4.97 -3.58
CA THR A 122 2.70 5.00 -3.49
C THR A 122 3.23 6.44 -3.53
N PRO A 123 4.43 6.71 -2.99
CA PRO A 123 5.02 8.06 -2.99
C PRO A 123 5.13 8.67 -4.40
N MET A 124 5.33 7.82 -5.43
CA MET A 124 5.37 8.26 -6.82
C MET A 124 4.01 8.77 -7.29
N VAL A 125 2.94 8.01 -7.02
CA VAL A 125 1.56 8.42 -7.35
C VAL A 125 1.20 9.72 -6.64
N GLN A 126 1.55 9.86 -5.36
CA GLN A 126 1.31 11.09 -4.59
C GLN A 126 2.02 12.30 -5.21
N LYS A 127 3.28 12.14 -5.61
CA LYS A 127 4.07 13.21 -6.26
C LYS A 127 3.46 13.63 -7.60
N VAL A 128 3.09 12.67 -8.45
CA VAL A 128 2.48 12.96 -9.76
C VAL A 128 1.14 13.66 -9.60
N LEU A 129 0.31 13.21 -8.65
CA LEU A 129 -1.00 13.79 -8.39
C LEU A 129 -0.91 15.21 -7.79
N CYS A 130 0.04 15.46 -6.88
CA CYS A 130 0.33 16.82 -6.40
C CYS A 130 0.82 17.73 -7.54
N ALA A 131 1.74 17.26 -8.38
CA ALA A 131 2.27 18.05 -9.49
C ALA A 131 1.17 18.41 -10.51
N SER A 132 0.31 17.46 -10.86
CA SER A 132 -0.79 17.70 -11.81
C SER A 132 -1.80 18.71 -11.27
N ILE A 133 -2.13 18.66 -9.98
CA ILE A 133 -2.97 19.65 -9.30
C ILE A 133 -2.35 21.05 -9.36
N ILE A 134 -1.05 21.16 -9.09
CA ILE A 134 -0.34 22.46 -9.13
C ILE A 134 -0.36 23.03 -10.55
N VAL A 135 -0.07 22.21 -11.57
CA VAL A 135 -0.10 22.66 -12.97
C VAL A 135 -1.52 23.08 -13.38
N LEU A 136 -2.54 22.29 -13.04
CA LEU A 136 -3.93 22.59 -13.39
C LEU A 136 -4.43 23.86 -12.70
N SER A 137 -4.13 24.04 -11.41
CA SER A 137 -4.50 25.25 -10.67
C SER A 137 -3.84 26.51 -11.24
N LEU A 138 -2.56 26.42 -11.64
CA LEU A 138 -1.87 27.51 -12.33
C LEU A 138 -2.51 27.84 -13.69
N LEU A 139 -2.81 26.81 -14.50
CA LEU A 139 -3.47 27.00 -15.80
C LEU A 139 -4.85 27.65 -15.66
N LEU A 140 -5.67 27.19 -14.69
CA LEU A 140 -6.99 27.77 -14.41
C LEU A 140 -6.89 29.21 -13.95
N ALA A 141 -5.93 29.51 -13.06
CA ALA A 141 -5.70 30.87 -12.58
C ALA A 141 -5.23 31.80 -13.72
N LEU A 142 -4.34 31.33 -14.61
CA LEU A 142 -3.89 32.08 -15.78
C LEU A 142 -5.02 32.30 -16.80
N TRP A 143 -5.82 31.26 -17.08
CA TRP A 143 -6.97 31.37 -17.99
C TRP A 143 -7.99 32.38 -17.46
N ARG A 144 -8.30 32.33 -16.17
CA ARG A 144 -9.25 33.24 -15.52
C ARG A 144 -8.68 34.64 -15.26
N TRP A 145 -7.36 34.84 -15.33
CA TRP A 145 -6.76 36.17 -15.38
C TRP A 145 -7.04 36.83 -16.74
N ARG A 146 -6.86 36.07 -17.83
CA ARG A 146 -6.99 36.60 -19.19
C ARG A 146 -8.44 36.87 -19.60
N ALA A 147 -9.41 36.18 -19.01
CA ALA A 147 -10.85 36.40 -19.19
C ALA A 147 -11.39 37.50 -18.27
#